data_AF-A0A6L6EL06-F1
#
_entry.id   AF-A0A6L6EL06-F1
#
_cell.length_a   1.000
_cell.length_b   1.000
_cell.length_c   1.000
_cell.angle_alpha   90.00
_cell.angle_beta   90.00
_cell.angle_gamma   90.00
#
_symmetry.space_group_name_H-M   'P 1'
#
loop_
_entity.id
_entity.type
_entity.pdbx_description
1 polymer ?
#
loop_
_entity_poly.entity_id
_entity_poly.type
_entity_poly.pdbx_seq_one_letter_code
_entity_poly.pdbx_strand_id
1 'polypeptide(L)'
;VDFASKVRNPIGVKLGPKTTVEEALALIEKLDPNREPGRLTFITRMGAGKIREVLPALVDGVTKSGAQVLWVCDPMHGNTYEAPSGYKTRRFDDVIDEVTGFFEVHKALGTHPGGIHIELTGDDVTECVGGGEQISHDDLATRYESACDPRLNHSQSLELAFLVAEMLRDR
;
A
#
# COMPACT_ATOMS: atom_id res chain seq x y z
N VAL A 1 13.18 -1.22 -14.71
CA VAL A 1 12.55 -2.42 -15.32
C VAL A 1 13.57 -3.34 -15.99
N ASP A 2 14.41 -2.88 -16.93
CA ASP A 2 15.38 -3.75 -17.62
C ASP A 2 16.38 -4.48 -16.69
N PHE A 3 16.92 -3.77 -15.69
CA PHE A 3 17.72 -4.39 -14.64
C PHE A 3 16.96 -5.51 -13.92
N ALA A 4 15.72 -5.23 -13.50
CA ALA A 4 14.88 -6.17 -12.75
C ALA A 4 14.50 -7.42 -13.58
N SER A 5 14.36 -7.32 -14.90
CA SER A 5 14.09 -8.48 -15.76
C SER A 5 15.30 -9.43 -15.89
N LYS A 6 16.51 -9.00 -15.49
CA LYS A 6 17.74 -9.78 -15.63
C LYS A 6 18.20 -10.44 -14.33
N VAL A 7 17.64 -10.07 -13.20
CA VAL A 7 17.99 -10.64 -11.88
C VAL A 7 16.98 -11.70 -11.44
N ARG A 8 17.41 -12.66 -10.61
CA ARG A 8 16.57 -13.79 -10.19
C ARG A 8 15.70 -13.52 -8.96
N ASN A 9 15.99 -12.47 -8.20
CA ASN A 9 15.20 -12.07 -7.02
C ASN A 9 13.71 -11.90 -7.35
N PRO A 10 12.79 -12.14 -6.40
CA PRO A 10 11.43 -11.64 -6.49
C PRO A 10 11.41 -10.13 -6.69
N ILE A 11 10.49 -9.64 -7.52
CA ILE A 11 10.44 -8.24 -7.94
C ILE A 11 9.15 -7.60 -7.45
N GLY A 12 9.25 -6.46 -6.77
CA GLY A 12 8.12 -5.58 -6.47
C GLY A 12 8.03 -4.44 -7.48
N VAL A 13 6.82 -4.14 -7.97
CA VAL A 13 6.55 -2.93 -8.76
C VAL A 13 5.42 -2.14 -8.13
N LYS A 14 5.67 -0.86 -7.89
CA LYS A 14 4.67 0.04 -7.32
C LYS A 14 3.72 0.54 -8.41
N LEU A 15 2.41 0.36 -8.21
CA LEU A 15 1.36 0.82 -9.10
C LEU A 15 0.64 2.01 -8.46
N GLY A 16 0.51 3.10 -9.19
CA GLY A 16 -0.14 4.33 -8.72
C GLY A 16 -1.51 4.53 -9.38
N PRO A 17 -2.25 5.58 -9.00
CA PRO A 17 -3.65 5.78 -9.42
C PRO A 17 -3.84 6.09 -10.91
N LYS A 18 -2.75 6.18 -11.68
CA LYS A 18 -2.75 6.39 -13.13
C LYS A 18 -2.33 5.16 -13.92
N THR A 19 -1.95 4.08 -13.24
CA THR A 19 -1.52 2.84 -13.88
C THR A 19 -2.70 2.25 -14.65
N THR A 20 -2.46 1.89 -15.91
CA THR A 20 -3.49 1.21 -16.73
C THR A 20 -3.29 -0.31 -16.73
N VAL A 21 -4.32 -1.03 -17.18
CA VAL A 21 -4.26 -2.50 -17.32
C VAL A 21 -3.16 -2.88 -18.32
N GLU A 22 -3.06 -2.16 -19.43
CA GLU A 22 -2.07 -2.43 -20.48
C GLU A 22 -0.64 -2.27 -19.96
N GLU A 23 -0.39 -1.25 -19.14
CA GLU A 23 0.91 -1.05 -18.49
C GLU A 23 1.23 -2.18 -17.51
N ALA A 24 0.26 -2.61 -16.70
CA ALA A 24 0.42 -3.74 -15.78
C ALA A 24 0.74 -5.04 -16.54
N LEU A 25 0.04 -5.33 -17.64
CA LEU A 25 0.31 -6.51 -18.48
C LEU A 25 1.70 -6.44 -19.12
N ALA A 26 2.10 -5.28 -19.65
CA ALA A 26 3.44 -5.10 -20.22
C ALA A 26 4.56 -5.31 -19.18
N LEU A 27 4.34 -4.92 -17.92
CA LEU A 27 5.25 -5.20 -16.83
C LEU A 27 5.36 -6.71 -16.55
N ILE A 28 4.25 -7.45 -16.59
CA ILE A 28 4.25 -8.89 -16.38
C ILE A 28 5.04 -9.59 -17.49
N GLU A 29 4.79 -9.27 -18.77
CA GLU A 29 5.53 -9.87 -19.90
C GLU A 29 7.04 -9.71 -19.75
N LYS A 30 7.48 -8.58 -19.18
CA LYS A 30 8.91 -8.28 -19.04
C LYS A 30 9.53 -8.85 -17.76
N LEU A 31 8.80 -8.86 -16.64
CA LEU A 31 9.37 -9.18 -15.33
C LEU A 31 9.07 -10.60 -14.85
N ASP A 32 8.00 -11.20 -15.36
CA ASP A 32 7.56 -12.57 -15.09
C ASP A 32 7.15 -13.30 -16.40
N PRO A 33 8.06 -13.42 -17.38
CA PRO A 33 7.75 -14.05 -18.67
C PRO A 33 7.36 -15.52 -18.56
N ASN A 34 7.75 -16.19 -17.47
CA ASN A 34 7.48 -17.60 -17.22
C ASN A 34 6.24 -17.84 -16.34
N ARG A 35 5.53 -16.77 -15.94
CA ARG A 35 4.35 -16.83 -15.05
C ARG A 35 4.62 -17.58 -13.75
N GLU A 36 5.78 -17.34 -13.14
CA GLU A 36 6.22 -18.04 -11.93
C GLU A 36 5.56 -17.43 -10.69
N PRO A 37 4.74 -18.19 -9.93
CA PRO A 37 4.08 -17.66 -8.74
C PRO A 37 5.09 -17.12 -7.72
N GLY A 38 4.84 -15.90 -7.24
CA GLY A 38 5.74 -15.22 -6.29
C GLY A 38 6.93 -14.51 -6.92
N ARG A 39 7.14 -14.60 -8.25
CA ARG A 39 8.17 -13.83 -8.96
C ARG A 39 7.88 -12.33 -8.94
N LEU A 40 6.64 -11.93 -9.20
CA LEU A 40 6.24 -10.53 -9.33
C LEU A 40 5.18 -10.17 -8.28
N THR A 41 5.43 -9.06 -7.59
CA THR A 41 4.51 -8.44 -6.65
C THR A 41 4.09 -7.07 -7.18
N PHE A 42 2.79 -6.85 -7.31
CA PHE A 42 2.23 -5.53 -7.53
C PHE A 42 1.88 -4.88 -6.20
N ILE A 43 2.49 -3.72 -5.94
CA ILE A 43 2.35 -2.96 -4.71
C ILE A 43 1.51 -1.71 -5.02
N THR A 44 0.24 -1.69 -4.64
CA THR A 44 -0.71 -0.62 -4.98
C THR A 44 -0.60 0.52 -3.98
N ARG A 45 -0.58 1.77 -4.47
CA ARG A 45 -0.53 2.99 -3.65
C ARG A 45 -1.41 4.06 -4.29
N MET A 46 -2.71 3.82 -4.25
CA MET A 46 -3.71 4.60 -4.98
C MET A 46 -4.21 5.80 -4.19
N GLY A 47 -4.14 5.72 -2.86
CA GLY A 47 -4.81 6.61 -1.94
C GLY A 47 -6.20 6.10 -1.57
N ALA A 48 -6.64 6.36 -0.34
CA ALA A 48 -7.92 5.94 0.22
C ALA A 48 -9.12 6.30 -0.69
N GLY A 49 -9.12 7.54 -1.19
CA GLY A 49 -10.18 8.04 -2.06
C GLY A 49 -10.25 7.43 -3.46
N LYS A 50 -9.28 6.60 -3.87
CA LYS A 50 -9.20 6.05 -5.24
C LYS A 50 -9.08 4.53 -5.31
N ILE A 51 -8.64 3.87 -4.24
CA ILE A 51 -8.35 2.43 -4.27
C ILE A 51 -9.54 1.60 -4.76
N ARG A 52 -10.75 1.93 -4.30
CA ARG A 52 -12.00 1.22 -4.64
C ARG A 52 -12.44 1.44 -6.09
N GLU A 53 -12.04 2.55 -6.70
CA GLU A 53 -12.38 2.89 -8.09
C GLU A 53 -11.37 2.30 -9.08
N VAL A 54 -10.07 2.44 -8.79
CA VAL A 54 -9.00 2.15 -9.75
C VAL A 54 -8.57 0.68 -9.71
N LEU A 55 -8.47 0.09 -8.52
CA LEU A 55 -7.92 -1.26 -8.35
C LEU A 55 -8.74 -2.36 -9.06
N PRO A 56 -10.09 -2.34 -9.08
CA PRO A 56 -10.86 -3.45 -9.65
C PRO A 56 -10.49 -3.79 -11.09
N ALA A 57 -10.31 -2.78 -11.94
CA ALA A 57 -9.96 -2.98 -13.35
C ALA A 57 -8.57 -3.62 -13.53
N LEU A 58 -7.60 -3.21 -12.70
CA LEU A 58 -6.25 -3.79 -12.70
C LEU A 58 -6.26 -5.26 -12.28
N VAL A 59 -6.95 -5.57 -11.18
CA VAL A 59 -7.03 -6.94 -10.65
C VAL A 59 -7.74 -7.86 -11.64
N ASP A 60 -8.87 -7.43 -12.20
CA ASP A 60 -9.62 -8.20 -13.20
C ASP A 60 -8.80 -8.45 -14.47
N GLY A 61 -8.16 -7.40 -15.02
CA GLY A 61 -7.35 -7.51 -16.24
C GLY A 61 -6.15 -8.44 -16.10
N VAL A 62 -5.43 -8.35 -14.97
CA VAL A 62 -4.30 -9.24 -14.66
C VAL A 62 -4.77 -10.67 -14.40
N THR A 63 -5.90 -10.85 -13.70
CA THR A 63 -6.47 -12.18 -13.45
C THR A 63 -6.84 -12.86 -14.78
N LYS A 64 -7.46 -12.12 -15.71
CA LYS A 64 -7.82 -12.61 -17.05
C LYS A 64 -6.60 -12.98 -17.91
N SER A 65 -5.44 -12.39 -17.66
CA SER A 65 -4.21 -12.76 -18.37
C SER A 65 -3.58 -14.07 -17.88
N GLY A 66 -4.12 -14.67 -16.80
CA GLY A 66 -3.59 -15.89 -16.19
C GLY A 66 -2.30 -15.70 -15.38
N ALA A 67 -1.89 -14.45 -15.13
CA ALA A 67 -0.71 -14.15 -14.33
C ALA A 67 -0.97 -14.37 -12.84
N GLN A 68 -0.01 -14.95 -12.11
CA GLN A 68 -0.12 -15.23 -10.68
C GLN A 68 0.75 -14.27 -9.85
N VAL A 69 0.48 -12.97 -10.00
CA VAL A 69 1.16 -11.93 -9.21
C VAL A 69 0.69 -11.93 -7.77
N LEU A 70 1.57 -11.48 -6.86
CA LEU A 70 1.17 -11.16 -5.49
C LEU A 70 0.67 -9.72 -5.44
N TRP A 71 -0.53 -9.50 -4.89
CA TRP A 71 -1.08 -8.15 -4.65
C TRP A 71 -0.75 -7.69 -3.23
N VAL A 72 -0.14 -6.52 -3.09
CA VAL A 72 0.23 -5.91 -1.82
C VAL A 72 -0.27 -4.47 -1.78
N CYS A 73 -0.84 -4.04 -0.65
CA CYS A 73 -1.26 -2.66 -0.43
C CYS A 73 -0.14 -1.85 0.23
N ASP A 74 0.22 -0.72 -0.35
CA ASP A 74 1.03 0.34 0.25
C ASP A 74 0.12 1.54 0.53
N PRO A 75 -0.49 1.59 1.74
CA PRO A 75 -1.43 2.64 2.12
C PRO A 75 -0.73 3.94 2.53
N MET A 76 0.58 4.04 2.35
CA MET A 76 1.36 5.16 2.87
C MET A 76 1.54 6.23 1.79
N HIS A 77 2.09 5.83 0.64
CA HIS A 77 2.56 6.76 -0.38
C HIS A 77 1.44 7.44 -1.17
N GLY A 78 0.23 6.87 -1.16
CA GLY A 78 -0.96 7.47 -1.78
C GLY A 78 -1.62 8.56 -0.94
N ASN A 79 -1.30 8.64 0.36
CA ASN A 79 -2.04 9.44 1.35
C ASN A 79 -1.21 10.54 2.03
N THR A 80 -0.01 10.86 1.50
CA THR A 80 0.82 11.95 2.03
C THR A 80 0.23 13.31 1.66
N TYR A 81 0.14 14.23 2.63
CA TYR A 81 -0.22 15.63 2.42
C TYR A 81 0.65 16.54 3.30
N GLU A 82 0.61 17.86 3.06
CA GLU A 82 1.31 18.86 3.85
C GLU A 82 0.37 19.47 4.89
N ALA A 83 0.77 19.43 6.17
CA ALA A 83 0.05 20.05 7.28
C ALA A 83 0.18 21.59 7.22
N PRO A 84 -0.71 22.35 7.91
CA PRO A 84 -0.58 23.81 8.00
C PRO A 84 0.77 24.29 8.54
N SER A 85 1.46 23.47 9.33
CA SER A 85 2.81 23.72 9.87
C SER A 85 3.93 23.51 8.85
N GLY A 86 3.65 23.00 7.65
CA GLY A 86 4.64 22.68 6.61
C GLY A 86 5.23 21.27 6.72
N TYR A 87 4.91 20.52 7.80
CA TYR A 87 5.30 19.11 7.90
C TYR A 87 4.52 18.26 6.91
N LYS A 88 5.21 17.36 6.20
CA LYS A 88 4.54 16.27 5.52
C LYS A 88 3.98 15.30 6.56
N THR A 89 2.75 14.86 6.38
CA THR A 89 2.13 13.89 7.28
C THR A 89 1.14 13.02 6.51
N ARG A 90 0.58 12.02 7.18
CA ARG A 90 -0.47 11.12 6.69
C ARG A 90 -1.52 11.00 7.79
N ARG A 91 -2.80 10.92 7.43
CA ARG A 91 -3.85 10.61 8.41
C ARG A 91 -3.91 9.11 8.57
N PHE A 92 -3.86 8.64 9.82
CA PHE A 92 -3.96 7.22 10.11
C PHE A 92 -5.26 6.62 9.56
N ASP A 93 -6.37 7.35 9.65
CA ASP A 93 -7.67 6.90 9.11
C ASP A 93 -7.62 6.67 7.59
N ASP A 94 -6.93 7.53 6.84
CA ASP A 94 -6.77 7.35 5.38
C ASP A 94 -5.89 6.13 5.08
N VAL A 95 -4.85 5.89 5.90
CA VAL A 95 -4.01 4.67 5.81
C VAL A 95 -4.89 3.42 6.02
N ILE A 96 -5.72 3.40 7.07
CA ILE A 96 -6.64 2.30 7.34
C ILE A 96 -7.66 2.13 6.21
N ASP A 97 -8.24 3.22 5.71
CA ASP A 97 -9.28 3.16 4.68
C ASP A 97 -8.74 2.63 3.34
N GLU A 98 -7.50 2.96 2.98
CA GLU A 98 -6.90 2.38 1.78
C GLU A 98 -6.72 0.85 1.90
N VAL A 99 -6.25 0.37 3.06
CA VAL A 99 -6.14 -1.08 3.32
C VAL A 99 -7.52 -1.73 3.30
N THR A 100 -8.51 -1.10 3.93
CA THR A 100 -9.90 -1.59 3.95
C THR A 100 -10.44 -1.73 2.53
N GLY A 101 -10.31 -0.69 1.71
CA GLY A 101 -10.74 -0.69 0.32
C GLY A 101 -9.99 -1.73 -0.53
N PHE A 102 -8.70 -1.94 -0.27
CA PHE A 102 -7.94 -3.02 -0.91
C PHE A 102 -8.52 -4.41 -0.60
N PHE A 103 -8.84 -4.70 0.67
CA PHE A 103 -9.48 -5.96 1.06
C PHE A 103 -10.89 -6.12 0.46
N GLU A 104 -11.69 -5.06 0.46
CA GLU A 104 -13.03 -5.06 -0.13
C GLU A 104 -13.00 -5.39 -1.63
N VAL A 105 -12.09 -4.78 -2.39
CA VAL A 105 -11.92 -5.07 -3.82
C VAL A 105 -11.54 -6.54 -4.05
N HIS A 106 -10.58 -7.06 -3.28
CA HIS A 106 -10.18 -8.46 -3.40
C HIS A 106 -11.30 -9.43 -3.02
N LYS A 107 -12.09 -9.10 -1.97
CA LYS A 107 -13.27 -9.88 -1.56
C LYS A 107 -14.33 -9.89 -2.66
N ALA A 108 -14.65 -8.73 -3.24
CA ALA A 108 -15.65 -8.61 -4.30
C ALA A 108 -15.26 -9.37 -5.58
N LEU A 109 -13.97 -9.40 -5.92
CA LEU A 109 -13.45 -10.09 -7.10
C LEU A 109 -13.08 -11.57 -6.84
N GLY A 110 -13.22 -12.06 -5.60
CA GLY A 110 -12.82 -13.43 -5.25
C GLY A 110 -11.31 -13.69 -5.39
N THR A 111 -10.48 -12.66 -5.26
CA THR A 111 -9.02 -12.74 -5.36
C THR A 111 -8.36 -12.69 -3.98
N HIS A 112 -7.02 -12.84 -3.94
CA HIS A 112 -6.27 -12.90 -2.68
C HIS A 112 -5.59 -11.57 -2.34
N PRO A 113 -5.94 -10.91 -1.22
CA PRO A 113 -5.19 -9.76 -0.70
C PRO A 113 -3.89 -10.27 -0.07
N GLY A 114 -2.78 -10.16 -0.81
CA GLY A 114 -1.54 -10.88 -0.51
C GLY A 114 -0.62 -10.26 0.55
N GLY A 115 -0.84 -9.01 0.94
CA GLY A 115 -0.09 -8.40 2.04
C GLY A 115 -0.18 -6.87 2.09
N ILE A 116 0.58 -6.29 3.02
CA ILE A 116 0.73 -4.84 3.19
C ILE A 116 2.21 -4.44 3.17
N HIS A 117 2.50 -3.21 2.76
CA HIS A 117 3.84 -2.60 2.70
C HIS A 117 3.76 -1.21 3.32
N ILE A 118 4.27 -1.10 4.55
CA ILE A 118 4.13 0.11 5.37
C ILE A 118 5.48 0.67 5.80
N GLU A 119 5.49 1.96 6.11
CA GLU A 119 6.65 2.66 6.67
C GLU A 119 6.39 2.89 8.16
N LEU A 120 7.23 2.30 9.01
CA LEU A 120 7.05 2.34 10.46
C LEU A 120 8.39 2.54 11.19
N THR A 121 8.30 2.96 12.44
CA THR A 121 9.39 2.88 13.42
C THR A 121 8.86 2.35 14.75
N GLY A 122 9.74 1.75 15.56
CA GLY A 122 9.42 1.32 16.92
C GLY A 122 9.43 2.45 17.95
N ASP A 123 9.78 3.66 17.53
CA ASP A 123 9.83 4.85 18.36
C ASP A 123 8.46 5.53 18.47
N ASP A 124 8.22 6.22 19.58
CA ASP A 124 7.03 7.06 19.80
C ASP A 124 7.19 8.43 19.09
N VAL A 125 7.33 8.38 17.76
CA VAL A 125 7.41 9.59 16.90
C VAL A 125 6.02 10.17 16.64
N THR A 126 6.00 11.46 16.28
CA THR A 126 4.78 12.21 15.92
C THR A 126 4.80 12.57 14.44
N GLU A 127 4.79 11.56 13.58
CA GLU A 127 4.96 11.75 12.13
C GLU A 127 3.64 11.63 11.35
N CYS A 128 2.75 10.72 11.75
CA CYS A 128 1.40 10.57 11.20
C CYS A 128 0.35 11.06 12.21
N VAL A 129 -0.66 11.80 11.74
CA VAL A 129 -1.76 12.30 12.59
C VAL A 129 -2.84 11.23 12.81
N GLY A 130 -3.53 11.29 13.94
CA GLY A 130 -4.58 10.35 14.32
C GLY A 130 -4.05 9.09 15.04
N GLY A 131 -4.77 7.97 14.89
CA GLY A 131 -4.56 6.75 15.68
C GLY A 131 -5.11 6.87 17.11
N GLY A 132 -4.92 5.83 17.92
CA GLY A 132 -5.43 5.79 19.30
C GLY A 132 -4.96 6.94 20.20
N GLU A 133 -3.77 7.49 19.95
CA GLU A 133 -3.19 8.63 20.69
C GLU A 133 -3.71 10.00 20.22
N GLN A 134 -4.45 10.06 19.10
CA GLN A 134 -5.04 11.27 18.54
C GLN A 134 -4.01 12.39 18.26
N ILE A 135 -2.87 12.02 17.68
CA ILE A 135 -1.80 12.96 17.30
C ILE A 135 -2.36 14.06 16.39
N SER A 136 -2.22 15.31 16.81
CA SER A 136 -2.67 16.49 16.08
C SER A 136 -1.59 17.05 15.15
N HIS A 137 -1.93 18.07 14.35
CA HIS A 137 -0.94 18.78 13.54
C HIS A 137 0.11 19.53 14.38
N ASP A 138 -0.27 19.99 15.57
CA ASP A 138 0.63 20.72 16.47
C ASP A 138 1.63 19.78 17.13
N ASP A 139 1.22 18.54 17.39
CA ASP A 139 2.09 17.51 17.97
C ASP A 139 3.20 17.08 17.02
N LEU A 140 3.06 17.30 15.71
CA LEU A 140 4.05 16.88 14.71
C LEU A 140 5.45 17.40 15.04
N ALA A 141 5.57 18.65 15.50
CA ALA A 141 6.85 19.27 15.81
C ALA A 141 7.53 18.70 17.07
N THR A 142 6.84 17.90 17.87
CA THR A 142 7.39 17.39 19.13
C THR A 142 8.47 16.34 18.91
N ARG A 143 8.26 15.42 17.96
CA ARG A 143 9.18 14.32 17.68
C ARG A 143 9.09 13.81 16.24
N TYR A 144 9.33 14.71 15.29
CA TYR A 144 9.46 14.38 13.87
C TYR A 144 10.92 14.02 13.54
N GLU A 145 11.22 12.74 13.34
CA GLU A 145 12.61 12.25 13.22
C GLU A 145 12.93 11.69 11.83
N SER A 146 11.93 11.40 11.01
CA SER A 146 12.14 10.87 9.66
C SER A 146 12.91 11.86 8.78
N ALA A 147 13.90 11.32 8.07
CA ALA A 147 14.66 12.06 7.07
C ALA A 147 13.89 12.28 5.75
N CYS A 148 12.75 11.61 5.57
CA CYS A 148 11.98 11.66 4.33
C CYS A 148 10.47 11.69 4.63
N ASP A 149 9.80 10.55 4.51
CA ASP A 149 8.35 10.46 4.66
C ASP A 149 7.93 10.11 6.10
N PRO A 150 6.74 10.58 6.53
CA PRO A 150 6.22 10.36 7.87
C PRO A 150 5.88 8.88 8.10
N ARG A 151 6.43 8.25 9.14
CA ARG A 151 6.25 6.84 9.47
C ARG A 151 5.11 6.65 10.47
N LEU A 152 4.53 5.45 10.50
CA LEU A 152 3.70 5.03 11.63
C LEU A 152 4.59 4.85 12.86
N ASN A 153 4.15 5.35 14.00
CA ASN A 153 4.82 5.09 15.27
C ASN A 153 4.50 3.68 15.79
N HIS A 154 5.08 3.31 16.93
CA HIS A 154 4.87 2.00 17.56
C HIS A 154 3.38 1.67 17.74
N SER A 155 2.58 2.60 18.26
CA SER A 155 1.18 2.39 18.65
C SER A 155 0.30 2.24 17.40
N GLN A 156 0.45 3.15 16.44
CA GLN A 156 -0.23 3.13 15.15
C GLN A 156 0.09 1.86 14.36
N SER A 157 1.34 1.38 14.42
CA SER A 157 1.75 0.16 13.72
C SER A 157 1.06 -1.09 14.28
N LEU A 158 0.95 -1.20 15.61
CA LEU A 158 0.24 -2.30 16.26
C LEU A 158 -1.27 -2.22 16.00
N GLU A 159 -1.85 -1.03 16.07
CA GLU A 159 -3.27 -0.80 15.76
C GLU A 159 -3.62 -1.25 14.34
N LEU A 160 -2.83 -0.86 13.34
CA LEU A 160 -3.00 -1.32 11.96
C LEU A 160 -2.88 -2.85 11.86
N ALA A 161 -1.94 -3.46 12.57
CA ALA A 161 -1.77 -4.92 12.54
C ALA A 161 -3.00 -5.66 13.08
N PHE A 162 -3.62 -5.17 14.16
CA PHE A 162 -4.87 -5.75 14.68
C PHE A 162 -6.03 -5.59 13.68
N LEU A 163 -6.19 -4.41 13.09
CA LEU A 163 -7.23 -4.15 12.09
C LEU A 163 -7.10 -5.09 10.88
N VAL A 164 -5.89 -5.26 10.36
CA VAL A 164 -5.63 -6.19 9.24
C VAL A 164 -5.90 -7.64 9.65
N ALA A 165 -5.60 -8.03 10.90
CA ALA A 165 -5.94 -9.35 11.41
C ALA A 165 -7.46 -9.57 11.51
N GLU A 166 -8.26 -8.52 11.73
CA GLU A 166 -9.73 -8.60 11.66
C GLU A 166 -10.19 -8.81 10.22
N MET A 167 -9.68 -8.00 9.27
CA MET A 167 -10.02 -8.11 7.85
C MET A 167 -9.69 -9.49 7.25
N LEU A 168 -8.60 -10.13 7.72
CA LEU A 168 -8.23 -11.48 7.32
C LEU A 168 -9.16 -12.56 7.88
N ARG A 169 -9.80 -12.34 9.04
CA ARG A 169 -10.77 -13.29 9.64
C ARG A 169 -12.12 -13.26 8.93
N ASP A 170 -12.52 -12.11 8.41
CA ASP A 170 -13.84 -11.89 7.79
C ASP A 170 -13.90 -12.28 6.28
N ARG A 171 -12.92 -13.05 5.82
CA ARG A 171 -12.80 -13.51 4.42
C ARG A 171 -13.32 -14.93 4.25
#